data_AF-A0A1C6UGW6-F1
#
_entry.id   AF-A0A1C6UGW6-F1
#
_cell.length_a   1.000
_cell.length_b   1.000
_cell.length_c   1.000
_cell.angle_alpha   90.00
_cell.angle_beta   90.00
_cell.angle_gamma   90.00
#
_symmetry.space_group_name_H-M   'P 1'
#
loop_
_entity.id
_entity.type
_entity.pdbx_description
1 polymer ?
#
loop_
_entity_poly.entity_id
_entity_poly.type
_entity_poly.pdbx_seq_one_letter_code
_entity_poly.pdbx_strand_id
1 'polypeptide(L)' 'MARACVRRNDLPAAADALLLADRTAPTEVRHRPVARHTLRTVVGRMSRADAALVRLAESLRLLG' A
#
# COMPACT_ATOMS: atom_id res chain seq x y z
N MET A 1 -10.47 1.72 3.32
CA MET A 1 -10.31 0.37 3.90
C MET A 1 -8.89 0.02 4.28
N ALA A 2 -7.88 0.11 3.39
CA ALA A 2 -6.50 -0.33 3.68
C ALA A 2 -5.90 0.17 5.01
N ARG A 3 -6.07 1.46 5.36
CA ARG A 3 -5.62 2.02 6.64
C ARG A 3 -6.25 1.32 7.86
N ALA A 4 -7.52 0.91 7.75
CA ALA A 4 -8.18 0.19 8.83
C ALA A 4 -7.62 -1.23 8.99
N CYS A 5 -7.27 -1.90 7.89
CA CYS A 5 -6.60 -3.20 7.91
C CYS A 5 -5.22 -3.10 8.58
N VAL A 6 -4.42 -2.07 8.28
CA VAL A 6 -3.15 -1.81 8.97
C VAL A 6 -3.34 -1.62 10.47
N ARG A 7 -4.36 -0.85 10.91
CA ARG A 7 -4.66 -0.67 12.34
C ARG A 7 -5.05 -1.96 13.04
N ARG A 8 -5.68 -2.90 12.31
CA ARG A 8 -6.03 -4.24 12.77
C ARG A 8 -4.88 -5.25 12.64
N ASN A 9 -3.70 -4.81 12.23
CA ASN A 9 -2.54 -5.65 11.94
C ASN A 9 -2.78 -6.69 10.83
N ASP A 10 -3.80 -6.48 10.01
CA ASP A 10 -4.10 -7.31 8.83
C ASP A 10 -3.39 -6.73 7.62
N LEU A 11 -2.09 -7.04 7.51
CA LEU A 11 -1.23 -6.54 6.44
C LEU A 11 -1.58 -7.12 5.05
N PRO A 12 -1.95 -8.41 4.90
CA PRO A 12 -2.41 -8.94 3.62
C PRO A 12 -3.65 -8.23 3.10
N ALA A 13 -4.69 -8.06 3.92
CA ALA A 13 -5.90 -7.34 3.49
C ALA A 13 -5.61 -5.86 3.20
N ALA A 14 -4.64 -5.25 3.90
CA ALA A 14 -4.20 -3.89 3.60
C ALA A 14 -3.51 -3.80 2.24
N ALA A 15 -2.67 -4.79 1.88
CA ALA A 15 -2.00 -4.88 0.60
C ALA A 15 -3.01 -5.04 -0.55
N ASP A 16 -3.95 -5.98 -0.42
CA ASP A 16 -5.00 -6.21 -1.42
C ASP A 16 -5.87 -4.97 -1.62
N ALA A 17 -6.26 -4.30 -0.53
CA ALA A 17 -7.04 -3.07 -0.61
C ALA A 17 -6.27 -1.92 -1.28
N LEU A 18 -4.94 -1.85 -1.13
CA LEU A 18 -4.11 -0.86 -1.82
C LEU A 18 -3.99 -1.17 -3.32
N LEU A 19 -3.77 -2.43 -3.67
CA LEU A 19 -3.70 -2.86 -5.08
C LEU A 19 -5.04 -2.68 -5.79
N LEU A 20 -6.15 -3.00 -5.11
CA LEU A 20 -7.49 -2.74 -5.64
C LEU A 20 -7.73 -1.25 -5.83
N ALA A 21 -7.36 -0.42 -4.86
CA ALA A 21 -7.50 1.03 -4.96
C ALA A 21 -6.64 1.63 -6.08
N ASP A 22 -5.43 1.12 -6.32
CA ASP A 22 -4.58 1.60 -7.42
C ASP A 22 -5.18 1.21 -8.78
N ARG A 23 -5.86 0.06 -8.88
CA ARG A 23 -6.57 -0.35 -10.10
C ARG A 23 -7.83 0.49 -10.37
N THR A 24 -8.60 0.84 -9.34
CA THR A 24 -9.88 1.55 -9.52
C THR A 24 -9.74 3.07 -9.49
N ALA A 25 -8.79 3.59 -8.73
CA ALA A 25 -8.56 5.01 -8.52
C ALA A 25 -7.05 5.31 -8.36
N PRO A 26 -6.23 5.10 -9.41
CA PRO A 26 -4.78 5.24 -9.33
C PRO A 26 -4.36 6.64 -8.86
N THR A 27 -5.01 7.69 -9.35
CA THR A 27 -4.71 9.07 -8.96
C THR A 27 -4.87 9.28 -7.45
N GLU A 28 -5.86 8.67 -6.82
CA GLU A 28 -6.06 8.80 -5.37
C GLU A 28 -4.96 8.09 -4.58
N VAL A 29 -4.57 6.87 -4.98
CA VAL A 29 -3.51 6.12 -4.30
C VAL A 29 -2.16 6.83 -4.43
N ARG A 30 -1.88 7.37 -5.62
CA ARG A 30 -0.61 7.99 -5.96
C ARG A 30 -0.45 9.37 -5.33
N HIS A 31 -1.53 10.16 -5.22
CA HIS A 31 -1.46 11.54 -4.72
C HIS A 31 -1.91 11.72 -3.28
N ARG A 32 -2.69 10.80 -2.69
CA ARG A 32 -3.11 10.98 -1.28
C ARG A 32 -1.99 10.61 -0.30
N PRO A 33 -1.61 11.52 0.62
CA PRO A 33 -0.59 11.25 1.64
C PRO A 33 -0.92 10.03 2.51
N VAL A 34 -2.20 9.85 2.84
CA VAL A 34 -2.66 8.71 3.67
C VAL A 34 -2.46 7.38 2.96
N ALA A 35 -2.68 7.31 1.65
CA ALA A 35 -2.48 6.09 0.87
C ALA A 35 -0.99 5.74 0.80
N ARG A 36 -0.13 6.72 0.50
CA ARG A 36 1.33 6.57 0.48
C ARG A 36 1.90 6.12 1.84
N HIS A 37 1.43 6.72 2.95
CA HIS A 37 1.86 6.31 4.29
C HIS A 37 1.42 4.88 4.62
N THR A 38 0.19 4.50 4.23
CA THR A 38 -0.32 3.14 4.42
C THR A 38 0.52 2.15 3.61
N LEU A 39 0.81 2.44 2.34
CA LEU A 39 1.65 1.63 1.46
C LEU A 39 3.06 1.44 2.03
N ARG A 40 3.70 2.51 2.49
CA ARG A 40 5.03 2.44 3.13
C ARG A 40 5.01 1.59 4.41
N THR A 41 3.93 1.69 5.19
CA THR A 41 3.74 0.86 6.39
C THR A 41 3.57 -0.61 6.05
N VAL A 42 2.77 -0.94 5.03
CA VAL A 42 2.54 -2.33 4.61
C VAL A 42 3.85 -2.93 4.08
N VAL A 43 4.56 -2.24 3.18
CA VAL A 43 5.83 -2.75 2.64
C VAL A 43 6.89 -2.88 3.73
N GLY A 44 7.01 -1.91 4.64
CA GLY A 44 7.99 -1.97 5.71
C GLY A 44 7.71 -3.03 6.79
N ARG A 45 6.46 -3.50 6.92
CA ARG A 45 6.06 -4.50 7.93
C ARG A 45 5.84 -5.90 7.37
N MET A 46 5.66 -6.04 6.05
CA MET A 46 5.56 -7.35 5.41
C MET A 46 6.95 -7.89 5.08
N SER A 47 7.36 -8.96 5.77
CA SER A 47 8.61 -9.67 5.47
C SER A 47 8.64 -10.29 4.06
N ARG A 48 7.47 -10.54 3.47
CA ARG A 48 7.26 -10.91 2.06
C ARG A 48 6.13 -10.08 1.47
N ALA A 49 6.44 -8.83 1.11
CA ALA A 49 5.51 -8.03 0.32
C ALA A 49 5.35 -8.63 -1.08
N ASP A 50 4.12 -8.65 -1.60
CA ASP A 50 3.82 -9.03 -2.98
C ASP A 50 4.65 -8.16 -3.95
N ALA A 51 5.22 -8.76 -4.99
CA ALA A 51 6.00 -8.05 -6.00
C ALA A 51 5.21 -6.91 -6.68
N ALA A 52 3.88 -7.00 -6.76
CA ALA A 52 3.03 -5.92 -7.25
C ALA A 52 3.02 -4.72 -6.28
N LEU A 53 2.98 -5.00 -4.97
CA LEU A 53 2.99 -3.97 -3.93
C LEU A 53 4.36 -3.27 -3.86
N VAL A 54 5.45 -4.04 -3.98
CA VAL A 54 6.81 -3.50 -4.05
C VAL A 54 6.97 -2.60 -5.26
N ARG A 55 6.57 -3.06 -6.46
CA ARG A 55 6.61 -2.24 -7.69
C ARG A 55 5.79 -0.96 -7.56
N LEU A 56 4.62 -1.02 -6.93
CA LEU A 56 3.81 0.17 -6.65
C LEU A 56 4.56 1.14 -5.73
N ALA A 57 5.18 0.65 -4.65
CA ALA A 57 5.95 1.48 -3.72
C ALA A 57 7.20 2.10 -4.38
N GLU A 58 7.91 1.36 -5.23
CA GLU A 58 9.03 1.85 -6.03
C GLU A 58 8.59 2.95 -7.00
N SER A 59 7.48 2.73 -7.72
CA SER A 59 6.93 3.73 -8.66
C SER A 59 6.59 5.07 -7.97
N LEU A 60 6.30 5.01 -6.67
CA LEU A 60 5.99 6.17 -5.83
C LEU A 60 7.18 6.69 -5.04
N ARG A 61 8.38 6.13 -5.28
CA ARG A 61 9.64 6.44 -4.60
C ARG A 61 9.50 6.40 -3.07
N LEU A 62 8.81 5.37 -2.58
CA LEU A 62 8.56 5.17 -1.15
C LEU A 62 9.56 4.24 -0.47
N LEU A 63 10.38 3.54 -1.26
CA LEU A 63 11.50 2.71 -0.78
C LEU A 63 12.77 3.54 -0.94
N GLY A 64 13.27 4.05 0.17
CA GLY A 64 14.46 4.88 0.27
C GLY A 64 14.99 4.83 1.69
#